data_AF-A0A1E7WNE1-F1
#
_entry.id   AF-A0A1E7WNE1-F1
#
_cell.length_a   1.000
_cell.length_b   1.000
_cell.length_c   1.000
_cell.angle_alpha   90.00
_cell.angle_beta   90.00
_cell.angle_gamma   90.00
#
_symmetry.space_group_name_H-M   'P 1'
#
loop_
_entity.id
_entity.type
_entity.pdbx_description
1 polymer ?
#
loop_
_entity_poly.entity_id
_entity_poly.type
_entity_poly.pdbx_seq_one_letter_code
_entity_poly.pdbx_strand_id
1 'polypeptide(L)'
;MNTLADDIDAHALEAAWGELDRVARLRPIHDEASYDHAVALMNRVLDVMGDNEQHPLAGLLELLATLVGNYEQKHYALGDI
;
A
#
# COMPACT_ATOMS: atom_id res chain seq x y z
N MET A 1 22.63 -1.58 -18.95
CA MET A 1 22.70 -2.71 -18.01
C MET A 1 22.13 -2.24 -16.69
N ASN A 2 20.95 -2.73 -16.30
CA ASN A 2 20.23 -2.24 -15.13
C ASN A 2 20.67 -3.06 -13.90
N THR A 3 21.66 -2.56 -13.17
CA THR A 3 22.36 -3.24 -12.07
C THR A 3 21.54 -3.38 -10.77
N LEU A 4 20.32 -2.84 -10.70
CA LEU A 4 19.45 -2.97 -9.53
C LEU A 4 18.92 -4.39 -9.32
N ALA A 5 18.80 -5.19 -10.37
CA ALA A 5 18.22 -6.53 -10.30
C ALA A 5 19.22 -7.61 -9.84
N ASP A 6 20.54 -7.36 -9.94
CA ASP A 6 21.57 -8.36 -9.59
C ASP A 6 21.94 -8.36 -8.10
N ASP A 7 21.55 -7.34 -7.33
CA ASP A 7 21.89 -7.18 -5.90
C ASP A 7 20.70 -7.37 -4.93
N ILE A 8 19.48 -7.62 -5.42
CA ILE A 8 18.33 -7.89 -4.55
C ILE A 8 18.37 -9.37 -4.14
N ASP A 9 18.46 -9.61 -2.84
CA ASP A 9 18.20 -10.94 -2.29
C ASP A 9 16.71 -11.25 -2.43
N ALA A 10 16.37 -12.03 -3.46
CA ALA A 10 15.01 -12.42 -3.78
C ALA A 10 14.32 -13.17 -2.62
N HIS A 11 15.06 -14.01 -1.88
CA HIS A 11 14.50 -14.75 -0.76
C HIS A 11 14.20 -13.83 0.43
N ALA A 12 15.08 -12.86 0.71
CA ALA A 12 14.83 -11.85 1.72
C ALA A 12 13.59 -11.00 1.35
N LEU A 13 13.44 -10.65 0.08
CA LEU A 13 12.28 -9.91 -0.41
C LEU A 13 10.98 -10.72 -0.30
N GLU A 14 10.99 -11.99 -0.71
CA GLU A 14 9.83 -12.89 -0.58
C GLU A 14 9.41 -13.05 0.88
N ALA A 15 10.36 -13.22 1.80
CA ALA A 15 10.09 -13.32 3.23
C ALA A 15 9.50 -12.01 3.81
N ALA A 16 10.08 -10.86 3.45
CA ALA A 16 9.59 -9.56 3.89
C ALA A 16 8.17 -9.28 3.36
N TRP A 17 7.91 -9.63 2.10
CA TRP A 17 6.58 -9.51 1.50
C TRP A 17 5.57 -10.44 2.18
N GLY A 18 5.96 -11.70 2.44
CA GLY A 18 5.12 -12.66 3.15
C GLY A 18 4.73 -12.18 4.54
N GLU A 19 5.66 -11.57 5.28
CA GLU A 19 5.37 -11.00 6.60
C GLU A 19 4.44 -9.77 6.49
N LEU A 20 4.65 -8.90 5.49
CA LEU A 20 3.79 -7.75 5.24
C LEU A 20 2.36 -8.17 4.89
N ASP A 21 2.17 -9.16 4.02
CA ASP A 21 0.85 -9.73 3.72
C ASP A 21 0.22 -10.38 4.96
N ARG A 22 1.03 -11.05 5.80
CA ARG A 22 0.52 -11.68 7.03
C ARG A 22 0.00 -10.66 8.04
N VAL A 23 0.73 -9.55 8.24
CA VAL A 23 0.39 -8.56 9.29
C VAL A 23 -0.61 -7.50 8.82
N ALA A 24 -0.54 -7.09 7.56
CA ALA A 24 -1.32 -6.00 7.01
C ALA A 24 -2.30 -6.43 5.92
N ARG A 25 -2.17 -7.65 5.39
CA ARG A 25 -2.90 -8.12 4.19
C ARG A 25 -2.82 -7.11 3.04
N LEU A 26 -1.64 -6.51 2.88
CA LEU A 26 -1.39 -5.55 1.81
C LEU A 26 -1.35 -6.29 0.48
N ARG A 27 -2.35 -6.04 -0.37
CA ARG A 27 -2.50 -6.67 -1.68
C ARG A 27 -2.92 -5.63 -2.72
N PRO A 28 -2.68 -5.87 -4.02
CA PRO A 28 -3.23 -5.04 -5.07
C PRO A 28 -4.76 -4.96 -4.98
N ILE A 29 -5.30 -3.78 -5.30
CA ILE A 29 -6.74 -3.54 -5.27
C ILE A 29 -7.35 -3.93 -6.63
N HIS A 30 -8.21 -4.94 -6.63
CA HIS A 30 -8.87 -5.47 -7.83
C HIS A 30 -10.40 -5.41 -7.76
N ASP A 31 -10.95 -5.20 -6.56
CA ASP A 31 -12.38 -5.20 -6.27
C ASP A 31 -12.68 -4.27 -5.08
N GLU A 32 -13.96 -4.09 -4.79
CA GLU A 32 -14.43 -3.20 -3.72
C GLU A 32 -13.98 -3.68 -2.33
N ALA A 33 -13.93 -5.00 -2.10
CA ALA A 33 -13.50 -5.55 -0.81
C ALA A 33 -12.01 -5.28 -0.54
N SER A 34 -11.15 -5.40 -1.55
CA SER A 34 -9.73 -5.05 -1.44
C SER A 34 -9.51 -3.54 -1.32
N TYR A 35 -10.41 -2.74 -1.90
CA TYR A 35 -10.42 -1.29 -1.73
C TYR A 35 -10.75 -0.90 -0.29
N ASP A 36 -11.84 -1.41 0.26
CA ASP A 36 -12.26 -1.16 1.65
C ASP A 36 -11.18 -1.56 2.65
N HIS A 37 -10.52 -2.70 2.40
CA HIS A 37 -9.40 -3.14 3.23
C HIS A 37 -8.22 -2.17 3.16
N ALA A 38 -7.85 -1.69 1.97
CA ALA A 38 -6.77 -0.73 1.81
C ALA A 38 -7.08 0.62 2.49
N VAL A 39 -8.32 1.12 2.40
CA VAL A 39 -8.77 2.32 3.10
C VAL A 39 -8.75 2.12 4.61
N ALA A 40 -9.22 0.97 5.11
CA ALA A 40 -9.18 0.65 6.53
C ALA A 40 -7.73 0.59 7.05
N LEU A 41 -6.83 -0.05 6.30
CA LEU A 41 -5.41 -0.10 6.64
C LEU A 41 -4.77 1.28 6.65
N MET A 42 -5.10 2.14 5.68
CA MET A 42 -4.63 3.52 5.61
C MET A 42 -5.02 4.30 6.87
N ASN A 43 -6.28 4.21 7.31
CA ASN A 43 -6.74 4.84 8.55
C ASN A 43 -5.99 4.31 9.78
N ARG A 44 -5.73 3.00 9.85
CA ARG A 44 -4.93 2.42 10.95
C ARG A 44 -3.49 2.91 10.96
N VAL A 45 -2.89 3.12 9.79
CA VAL A 45 -1.54 3.68 9.70
C VAL A 45 -1.54 5.14 10.17
N LEU A 46 -2.53 5.94 9.77
CA LEU A 46 -2.71 7.32 10.24
C LEU A 46 -2.87 7.38 11.77
N ASP A 47 -3.70 6.52 12.36
CA ASP A 47 -3.88 6.43 13.82
C ASP A 47 -2.57 6.15 14.55
N VAL A 48 -1.71 5.29 13.98
CA VAL A 48 -0.40 4.93 14.56
C VAL A 48 0.61 6.06 14.41
N MET A 49 0.62 6.74 13.25
CA MET A 49 1.52 7.86 12.99
C MET A 49 1.20 9.07 13.87
N GLY A 50 -0.09 9.33 14.13
CA GLY A 50 -0.54 10.54 14.81
C GLY A 50 0.01 11.78 14.10
N ASP A 51 0.59 12.71 14.87
CA ASP A 51 1.18 13.94 14.34
C ASP A 51 2.64 13.77 13.84
N ASN A 52 3.19 12.55 13.86
CA ASN A 52 4.57 12.30 13.44
C ASN A 52 4.67 12.07 11.93
N GLU A 53 4.88 13.15 11.18
CA GLU A 53 5.09 13.10 9.73
C GLU A 53 6.36 12.32 9.31
N GLN A 54 7.35 12.18 10.20
CA GLN A 54 8.60 11.43 9.94
C GLN A 54 8.53 9.96 10.38
N HIS A 55 7.33 9.46 10.66
CA HIS A 55 7.14 8.08 11.13
C HIS A 55 7.62 7.05 10.08
N PRO A 56 8.22 5.92 10.48
CA PRO A 56 8.68 4.88 9.55
C PRO A 56 7.59 4.31 8.62
N LEU A 57 6.31 4.46 9.00
CA LEU A 57 5.17 4.04 8.18
C LEU A 57 4.68 5.09 7.18
N ALA A 58 5.28 6.28 7.13
CA ALA A 58 4.89 7.33 6.19
C ALA A 58 5.01 6.85 4.72
N GLY A 59 6.04 6.08 4.40
CA GLY A 59 6.17 5.48 3.06
C GLY A 59 5.09 4.43 2.75
N LEU A 60 4.60 3.70 3.76
CA LEU A 60 3.48 2.78 3.58
C LEU A 60 2.16 3.54 3.37
N LEU A 61 1.96 4.63 4.10
CA LEU A 61 0.81 5.52 3.93
C LEU A 61 0.75 6.09 2.50
N GLU A 62 1.88 6.57 1.98
CA GLU A 62 1.99 7.09 0.61
C GLU A 62 1.64 6.01 -0.43
N LEU A 63 2.15 4.79 -0.25
CA LEU A 63 1.86 3.66 -1.14
C LEU A 63 0.36 3.30 -1.11
N LEU A 64 -0.25 3.25 0.07
CA LEU A 64 -1.67 2.96 0.23
C LEU A 64 -2.55 4.02 -0.43
N ALA A 65 -2.27 5.30 -0.20
CA ALA A 65 -2.97 6.41 -0.83
C ALA A 65 -2.89 6.33 -2.36
N THR A 66 -1.72 5.96 -2.89
CA THR A 66 -1.52 5.75 -4.34
C THR A 66 -2.36 4.58 -4.87
N LEU A 67 -2.44 3.45 -4.16
CA LEU A 67 -3.24 2.29 -4.57
C LEU A 67 -4.74 2.62 -4.57
N VAL A 68 -5.23 3.23 -3.49
CA VAL A 68 -6.62 3.67 -3.32
C VAL A 68 -6.99 4.66 -4.43
N GLY A 69 -6.22 5.73 -4.62
CA GLY A 69 -6.49 6.74 -5.64
C GLY A 69 -6.44 6.19 -7.08
N ASN A 70 -5.60 5.19 -7.36
CA ASN A 70 -5.60 4.50 -8.65
C ASN A 70 -6.85 3.65 -8.88
N TYR A 71 -7.40 3.04 -7.83
CA TYR A 71 -8.66 2.30 -7.92
C TYR A 71 -9.83 3.26 -8.12
N GLU A 72 -9.89 4.34 -7.35
CA GLU A 72 -10.93 5.37 -7.44
C GLU A 72 -10.97 6.02 -8.82
N GLN A 73 -9.82 6.39 -9.39
CA GLN A 73 -9.78 6.95 -10.75
C GLN A 73 -10.32 6.00 -11.82
N LYS A 74 -10.26 4.68 -11.62
CA LYS A 74 -10.78 3.70 -12.59
C LYS A 74 -12.27 3.41 -12.39
N HIS A 75 -12.76 3.47 -11.16
CA HIS A 75 -14.11 3.04 -10.79
C HIS A 75 -15.08 4.20 -10.53
N TYR A 76 -14.56 5.34 -10.11
CA TYR A 76 -15.28 6.55 -9.72
C TYR A 76 -14.76 7.79 -10.46
N ALA A 77 -14.17 7.61 -11.65
CA ALA A 77 -13.70 8.71 -12.50
C ALA A 77 -14.79 9.81 -12.56
N LEU A 78 -14.43 11.02 -12.12
CA LEU A 78 -15.28 12.21 -12.05
C LEU A 78 -16.13 12.38 -13.33
N GLY A 79 -17.34 11.84 -13.28
CA GLY A 79 -18.31 11.85 -14.37
C GLY A 79 -19.74 11.54 -13.92
N ASP A 80 -20.00 11.49 -12.61
CA ASP A 80 -21.35 11.31 -12.06
C ASP A 80 -21.74 12.49 -11.14
N ILE A 81 -21.40 13.71 -11.57
CA ILE A 81 -21.98 14.98 -11.09
C ILE A 81 -22.18 15.93 -12.26
#